data_AF-A0A2E0L604-F1
#
_entry.id   AF-A0A2E0L604-F1
#
_cell.length_a   1.000
_cell.length_b   1.000
_cell.length_c   1.000
_cell.angle_alpha   90.00
_cell.angle_beta   90.00
_cell.angle_gamma   90.00
#
_symmetry.space_group_name_H-M   'P 1'
#
loop_
_entity.id
_entity.type
_entity.pdbx_description
1 polymer ?
#
loop_
_entity_poly.entity_id
_entity_poly.type
_entity_poly.pdbx_seq_one_letter_code
_entity_poly.pdbx_strand_id
1 'polypeptide(L)'
;MSETDIRHQIEKFYKDRAEFMMHLGIFALVNLCLWGLWGFMAFRAGFILPWPLIVTMGWGAGLAAHAIEWQAKSPKRLTRIKQTAHKRMRQLYGPDWEMMTDEADYERIYNATQKDFNHKKELGIHAAVYVCINVLLLLIWLVVTRATFFPFPFIVAGLWGIGLGAHALNNWFDSSRSLMAREQAVQNAISRYNENEVSDKPKRKRLQHMLTDDGELLEVIEDTEREGQHGY
;
A
#
# COMPACT_ATOMS: atom_id res chain seq x y z
N MET A 1 19.46 7.13 9.54
CA MET A 1 18.42 8.19 9.63
C MET A 1 18.97 9.31 10.49
N SER A 2 19.01 10.52 9.96
CA SER A 2 19.58 11.67 10.67
C SER A 2 18.63 12.15 11.77
N GLU A 3 19.16 12.79 12.81
CA GLU A 3 18.35 13.43 13.85
C GLU A 3 17.36 14.44 13.26
N THR A 4 17.78 15.16 12.22
CA THR A 4 16.96 16.11 11.46
C THR A 4 15.75 15.45 10.82
N ASP A 5 15.87 14.24 10.26
CA ASP A 5 14.75 13.51 9.65
C ASP A 5 13.69 13.14 10.69
N ILE A 6 14.12 12.77 11.90
CA ILE A 6 13.23 12.42 13.01
C ILE A 6 12.46 13.65 13.47
N ARG A 7 13.17 14.77 13.70
CA ARG A 7 12.56 16.04 14.10
C ARG A 7 11.53 16.50 13.08
N HIS A 8 11.87 16.48 11.80
CA HIS A 8 10.96 16.87 10.72
C HIS A 8 9.70 15.99 10.64
N GLN A 9 9.84 14.67 10.81
CA GLN A 9 8.68 13.76 10.86
C GLN A 9 7.75 14.02 12.05
N ILE A 10 8.33 14.28 13.22
CA ILE A 10 7.57 14.59 14.43
C ILE A 10 6.83 15.92 14.26
N GLU A 11 7.50 16.96 13.77
CA GLU A 11 6.90 18.27 13.51
C GLU A 11 5.74 18.16 12.52
N LYS A 12 5.93 17.44 11.41
CA LYS A 12 4.86 17.18 10.44
C LYS A 12 3.66 16.49 11.08
N PHE A 13 3.88 15.49 11.94
CA PHE A 13 2.79 14.81 12.65
C PHE A 13 2.02 15.75 13.58
N TYR A 14 2.70 16.64 14.31
CA TYR A 14 2.03 17.62 15.17
C TYR A 14 1.26 18.67 14.37
N LYS A 15 1.80 19.11 13.22
CA LYS A 15 1.10 20.01 12.30
C LYS A 15 -0.19 19.37 11.78
N ASP A 16 -0.12 18.14 11.28
CA ASP A 16 -1.29 17.38 10.80
C ASP A 16 -2.32 17.20 11.93
N ARG A 17 -1.87 16.99 13.18
CA ARG A 17 -2.76 16.92 14.35
C ARG A 17 -3.47 18.24 14.60
N ALA A 18 -2.74 19.36 14.56
CA ALA A 18 -3.31 20.69 14.78
C ALA A 18 -4.35 21.04 13.71
N GLU A 19 -4.05 20.71 12.45
CA GLU A 19 -4.98 20.85 11.33
C GLU A 19 -6.24 20.00 11.54
N PHE A 20 -6.09 18.73 11.92
CA PHE A 20 -7.24 17.87 12.26
C PHE A 20 -8.09 18.45 13.41
N MET A 21 -7.45 18.91 14.49
CA MET A 21 -8.15 19.49 15.65
C MET A 21 -8.91 20.77 15.29
N MET A 22 -8.37 21.59 14.38
CA MET A 22 -9.06 22.77 13.85
C MET A 22 -10.30 22.38 13.05
N HIS A 23 -10.19 21.39 12.15
CA HIS A 23 -11.35 20.88 11.40
C HIS A 23 -12.42 20.29 12.33
N LEU A 24 -12.00 19.53 13.36
CA LEU A 24 -12.89 19.00 14.39
C LEU A 24 -13.59 20.12 15.17
N GLY A 25 -12.86 21.18 15.52
CA GLY A 25 -13.41 22.35 16.22
C GLY A 25 -14.46 23.08 15.39
N ILE A 26 -14.16 23.38 14.12
CA ILE A 26 -15.10 24.01 13.18
C ILE A 26 -16.32 23.12 12.97
N PHE A 27 -16.11 21.81 12.77
CA PHE A 27 -17.18 20.84 12.64
C PHE A 27 -18.11 20.85 13.86
N ALA A 28 -17.56 20.80 15.08
CA ALA A 28 -18.34 20.80 16.31
C ALA A 28 -19.13 22.10 16.48
N LEU A 29 -18.49 23.25 16.25
CA LEU A 29 -19.11 24.58 16.35
C LEU A 29 -20.28 24.73 15.37
N VAL A 30 -20.07 24.42 14.09
CA VAL A 30 -21.10 24.51 13.06
C VAL A 30 -22.26 23.58 13.38
N ASN A 31 -21.99 22.32 13.72
CA ASN A 31 -23.05 21.37 14.04
C ASN A 31 -23.87 21.80 15.27
N LEU A 32 -23.22 22.32 16.32
CA LEU A 32 -23.91 22.85 17.49
C LEU A 32 -24.88 23.98 17.09
N CYS A 33 -24.46 24.90 16.24
CA CYS A 33 -25.33 25.97 15.73
C CYS A 33 -26.50 25.42 14.89
N LEU A 34 -26.26 24.46 13.99
CA LEU A 34 -27.31 23.85 13.15
C LEU A 34 -28.35 23.11 14.01
N TRP A 35 -27.89 22.34 15.00
CA TRP A 35 -28.76 21.63 15.94
C TRP A 35 -29.54 22.58 16.84
N GLY A 36 -28.92 23.67 17.30
CA GLY A 36 -29.61 24.72 18.05
C GLY A 36 -30.71 25.41 17.24
N LEU A 37 -30.41 25.79 15.99
CA LEU A 37 -31.39 26.38 15.08
C LEU A 37 -32.55 25.43 14.77
N TRP A 38 -32.23 24.17 14.45
CA TRP A 38 -33.26 23.16 14.21
C TRP A 38 -34.11 22.90 15.44
N GLY A 39 -33.51 22.73 16.63
CA GLY A 39 -34.26 22.50 17.87
C GLY A 39 -35.22 23.65 18.19
N PHE A 40 -34.78 24.89 17.99
CA PHE A 40 -35.63 26.08 18.13
C PHE A 40 -36.80 26.10 17.14
N MET A 41 -36.57 25.73 15.87
CA MET A 41 -37.62 25.66 14.85
C MET A 41 -38.57 24.47 15.07
N ALA A 42 -38.04 23.30 15.42
CA ALA A 42 -38.81 22.08 15.66
C ALA A 42 -39.80 22.27 16.82
N PHE A 43 -39.36 22.94 17.89
CA PHE A 43 -40.22 23.29 19.03
C PHE A 43 -41.40 24.19 18.64
N ARG A 44 -41.24 25.07 17.64
CA ARG A 44 -42.30 26.00 17.20
C ARG A 44 -43.18 25.50 16.06
N ALA A 45 -42.61 24.77 15.10
CA ALA A 45 -43.25 24.49 13.82
C ALA A 45 -43.60 23.01 13.60
N GLY A 46 -43.32 22.13 14.57
CA GLY A 46 -43.61 20.70 14.43
C GLY A 46 -42.80 20.00 13.33
N PHE A 47 -41.64 20.55 12.96
CA PHE A 47 -40.78 20.00 11.92
C PHE A 47 -40.20 18.65 12.34
N ILE A 48 -40.58 17.58 11.64
CA ILE A 48 -40.28 16.20 12.07
C ILE A 48 -38.88 15.73 11.68
N LEU A 49 -38.34 16.21 10.55
CA LEU A 49 -37.05 15.73 10.05
C LEU A 49 -35.89 16.56 10.60
N PRO A 50 -34.93 15.96 11.33
CA PRO A 50 -33.70 16.63 11.76
C PRO A 50 -32.72 16.76 10.60
N TRP A 51 -32.92 17.74 9.71
CA TRP A 51 -31.99 17.99 8.62
C TRP A 51 -30.52 18.20 9.04
N PRO A 52 -30.17 18.74 10.24
CA PRO A 52 -28.78 18.81 10.67
C PRO A 52 -28.11 17.44 10.75
N LEU A 53 -28.88 16.36 11.00
CA LEU A 53 -28.38 15.00 11.02
C LEU A 53 -27.69 14.61 9.70
N ILE A 54 -28.24 15.05 8.56
CA ILE A 54 -27.66 14.79 7.23
C ILE A 54 -26.30 15.48 7.13
N VAL A 55 -26.20 16.72 7.59
CA VAL A 55 -24.95 17.50 7.57
C VAL A 55 -23.93 16.89 8.54
N THR A 56 -24.33 16.57 9.77
CA THR A 56 -23.47 15.95 10.79
C THR A 56 -22.89 14.64 10.30
N MET A 57 -23.70 13.78 9.68
CA MET A 57 -23.25 12.46 9.22
C MET A 57 -22.44 12.56 7.93
N GLY A 58 -22.84 13.42 6.98
CA GLY A 58 -22.12 13.64 5.74
C GLY A 58 -20.72 14.22 5.97
N TRP A 59 -20.63 15.31 6.74
CA TRP A 59 -19.34 15.91 7.10
C TRP A 59 -18.57 15.05 8.11
N GLY A 60 -19.28 14.36 9.00
CA GLY A 60 -18.69 13.45 9.99
C GLY A 60 -17.96 12.27 9.33
N ALA A 61 -18.45 11.77 8.20
CA ALA A 61 -17.74 10.76 7.41
C ALA A 61 -16.40 11.29 6.88
N GLY A 62 -16.36 12.54 6.39
CA GLY A 62 -15.12 13.21 5.97
C GLY A 62 -14.14 13.41 7.13
N LEU A 63 -14.65 13.82 8.29
CA LEU A 63 -13.87 13.97 9.51
C LEU A 63 -13.27 12.64 9.99
N ALA A 64 -14.06 11.55 9.92
CA ALA A 64 -13.59 10.20 10.25
C ALA A 64 -12.47 9.75 9.28
N ALA A 65 -12.61 10.01 7.98
CA ALA A 65 -11.57 9.73 7.00
C ALA A 65 -10.26 10.49 7.33
N HIS A 66 -10.37 11.77 7.68
CA HIS A 66 -9.21 12.59 8.05
C HIS A 66 -8.56 12.11 9.36
N ALA A 67 -9.36 11.67 10.34
CA ALA A 67 -8.85 11.07 11.58
C ALA A 67 -8.03 9.79 11.30
N ILE A 68 -8.53 8.91 10.42
CA ILE A 68 -7.81 7.70 10.00
C ILE A 68 -6.50 8.07 9.30
N GLU A 69 -6.50 9.09 8.44
CA GLU A 69 -5.30 9.56 7.75
C GLU A 69 -4.25 10.11 8.73
N TRP A 70 -4.68 10.96 9.66
CA TRP A 70 -3.80 11.49 10.71
C TRP A 70 -3.19 10.36 11.55
N GLN A 71 -4.02 9.40 12.00
CA GLN A 71 -3.53 8.25 12.77
C GLN A 71 -2.56 7.38 11.94
N ALA A 72 -2.80 7.27 10.64
CA ALA A 72 -1.93 6.55 9.71
C ALA A 72 -0.55 7.20 9.53
N LYS A 73 -0.36 8.47 9.90
CA LYS A 73 0.94 9.17 9.89
C LYS A 73 1.67 9.13 11.24
N SER A 74 1.13 8.40 12.23
CA SER A 74 1.72 8.32 13.58
C SER A 74 3.17 7.77 13.57
N PRO A 75 4.10 8.34 14.36
CA PRO A 75 5.48 7.84 14.49
C PRO A 75 5.55 6.36 14.85
N LYS A 76 4.65 5.89 15.72
CA LYS A 76 4.57 4.47 16.12
C LYS A 76 4.34 3.55 14.93
N ARG A 77 3.59 4.00 13.92
CA ARG A 77 3.29 3.23 12.72
C ARG A 77 4.50 3.20 11.78
N LEU A 78 5.21 4.31 11.62
CA LEU A 78 6.44 4.36 10.84
C LEU A 78 7.50 3.40 11.39
N THR A 79 7.66 3.35 12.72
CA THR A 79 8.54 2.37 13.36
C THR A 79 8.12 0.93 13.06
N ARG A 80 6.82 0.62 13.08
CA ARG A 80 6.32 -0.73 12.73
C ARG A 80 6.58 -1.09 11.27
N ILE A 81 6.43 -0.14 10.34
CA ILE A 81 6.76 -0.36 8.92
C ILE A 81 8.24 -0.69 8.77
N LYS A 82 9.13 0.08 9.41
CA LYS A 82 10.58 -0.16 9.39
C LYS A 82 10.96 -1.51 10.01
N GLN A 83 10.40 -1.84 11.18
CA GLN A 83 10.62 -3.15 11.82
C GLN A 83 10.14 -4.31 10.94
N THR A 84 9.00 -4.14 10.26
CA THR A 84 8.46 -5.15 9.34
C THR A 84 9.35 -5.30 8.11
N ALA A 85 9.82 -4.19 7.52
CA ALA A 85 10.76 -4.21 6.41
C ALA A 85 12.07 -4.90 6.81
N HIS A 86 12.66 -4.54 7.95
CA HIS A 86 13.87 -5.18 8.49
C HIS A 86 13.67 -6.68 8.75
N LYS A 87 12.51 -7.07 9.32
CA LYS A 87 12.17 -8.49 9.50
C LYS A 87 12.07 -9.23 8.16
N ARG A 88 11.47 -8.62 7.13
CA ARG A 88 11.38 -9.20 5.77
C ARG A 88 12.77 -9.31 5.12
N MET A 89 13.63 -8.29 5.24
CA MET A 89 15.02 -8.36 4.76
C MET A 89 15.77 -9.52 5.41
N ARG A 90 15.68 -9.65 6.74
CA ARG A 90 16.31 -10.75 7.49
C ARG A 90 15.79 -12.13 7.10
N GLN A 91 14.52 -12.23 6.69
CA GLN A 91 13.93 -13.48 6.22
C GLN A 91 14.39 -13.86 4.80
N LEU A 92 14.60 -12.88 3.92
CA LEU A 92 14.99 -13.11 2.53
C LEU A 92 16.49 -13.34 2.36
N TYR A 93 17.31 -12.56 3.08
CA TYR A 93 18.77 -12.52 2.89
C TYR A 93 19.54 -13.07 4.10
N GLY A 94 18.88 -13.36 5.22
CA GLY A 94 19.51 -13.90 6.44
C GLY A 94 19.90 -12.84 7.47
N PRO A 95 20.56 -13.24 8.58
CA PRO A 95 20.93 -12.33 9.68
C PRO A 95 21.83 -11.18 9.24
N ASP A 96 22.75 -11.45 8.30
CA ASP A 96 23.77 -10.51 7.82
C ASP A 96 23.34 -9.78 6.53
N TRP A 97 22.04 -9.63 6.32
CA TRP A 97 21.47 -9.01 5.12
C TRP A 97 22.07 -7.62 4.83
N GLU A 98 22.41 -6.84 5.87
CA GLU A 98 23.01 -5.50 5.76
C GLU A 98 24.34 -5.49 4.99
N MET A 99 25.08 -6.61 4.96
CA MET A 99 26.34 -6.73 4.22
C MET A 99 26.17 -7.25 2.79
N MET A 100 25.01 -7.86 2.48
CA MET A 100 24.78 -8.57 1.22
C MET A 100 23.84 -7.83 0.27
N THR A 101 23.09 -6.85 0.76
CA THR A 101 22.11 -6.10 -0.03
C THR A 101 22.51 -4.64 -0.19
N ASP A 102 22.10 -4.03 -1.30
CA ASP A 102 22.21 -2.59 -1.48
C ASP A 102 21.03 -1.83 -0.85
N GLU A 103 21.12 -0.51 -0.82
CA GLU A 103 20.04 0.36 -0.33
C GLU A 103 18.76 0.22 -1.19
N ALA A 104 18.92 -0.09 -2.48
CA ALA A 104 17.80 -0.21 -3.41
C ALA A 104 16.90 -1.42 -3.08
N ASP A 105 17.49 -2.54 -2.67
CA ASP A 105 16.78 -3.72 -2.18
C ASP A 105 15.98 -3.40 -0.90
N TYR A 106 16.59 -2.67 0.04
CA TYR A 106 15.91 -2.22 1.25
C TYR A 106 14.73 -1.29 0.92
N GLU A 107 14.93 -0.29 0.05
CA GLU A 107 13.87 0.61 -0.39
C GLU A 107 12.72 -0.13 -1.08
N ARG A 108 13.01 -1.15 -1.91
CA ARG A 108 11.98 -1.99 -2.54
C ARG A 108 11.09 -2.66 -1.50
N ILE A 109 11.70 -3.34 -0.51
CA ILE A 109 10.98 -4.04 0.55
C ILE A 109 10.24 -3.06 1.48
N TYR A 110 10.83 -1.90 1.77
CA TYR A 110 10.21 -0.85 2.54
C TYR A 110 8.97 -0.29 1.83
N ASN A 111 9.08 0.07 0.55
CA ASN A 111 7.99 0.60 -0.26
C ASN A 111 6.84 -0.42 -0.42
N ALA A 112 7.17 -1.69 -0.65
CA ALA A 112 6.19 -2.77 -0.68
C ALA A 112 5.44 -2.89 0.66
N THR A 113 6.16 -2.85 1.77
CA THR A 113 5.57 -2.87 3.12
C THR A 113 4.68 -1.64 3.33
N GLN A 114 5.13 -0.45 2.96
CA GLN A 114 4.35 0.79 3.07
C GLN A 114 3.05 0.73 2.25
N LYS A 115 3.09 0.16 1.05
CA LYS A 115 1.92 -0.06 0.20
C LYS A 115 0.88 -0.95 0.89
N ASP A 116 1.29 -2.05 1.51
CA ASP A 116 0.41 -2.94 2.29
C ASP A 116 -0.36 -2.18 3.38
N PHE A 117 0.33 -1.26 4.07
CA PHE A 117 -0.27 -0.41 5.10
C PHE A 117 -1.20 0.65 4.51
N ASN A 118 -0.88 1.22 3.35
CA ASN A 118 -1.73 2.21 2.68
C ASN A 118 -3.03 1.60 2.18
N HIS A 119 -3.00 0.39 1.62
CA HIS A 119 -4.22 -0.32 1.21
C HIS A 119 -5.17 -0.57 2.40
N LYS A 120 -4.63 -0.97 3.56
CA LYS A 120 -5.43 -1.15 4.79
C LYS A 120 -6.06 0.16 5.27
N LYS A 121 -5.34 1.28 5.15
CA LYS A 121 -5.84 2.62 5.47
C LYS A 121 -7.00 2.99 4.54
N GLU A 122 -6.81 2.84 3.23
CA GLU A 122 -7.84 3.13 2.22
C GLU A 122 -9.10 2.30 2.45
N LEU A 123 -8.95 1.00 2.70
CA LEU A 123 -10.08 0.14 3.07
C LEU A 123 -10.78 0.64 4.34
N GLY A 124 -10.01 1.06 5.36
CA GLY A 124 -10.55 1.64 6.59
C GLY A 124 -11.36 2.92 6.36
N ILE A 125 -10.88 3.81 5.48
CA ILE A 125 -11.61 5.04 5.09
C ILE A 125 -12.93 4.68 4.39
N HIS A 126 -12.90 3.79 3.40
CA HIS A 126 -14.11 3.37 2.67
C HIS A 126 -15.10 2.68 3.61
N ALA A 127 -14.63 1.83 4.52
CA ALA A 127 -15.48 1.17 5.51
C ALA A 127 -16.13 2.17 6.47
N ALA A 128 -15.37 3.17 6.95
CA ALA A 128 -15.91 4.23 7.81
C ALA A 128 -16.99 5.04 7.10
N VAL A 129 -16.73 5.50 5.87
CA VAL A 129 -17.70 6.24 5.05
C VAL A 129 -18.94 5.39 4.79
N TYR A 130 -18.77 4.11 4.43
CA TYR A 130 -19.86 3.16 4.24
C TYR A 130 -20.74 3.05 5.48
N VAL A 131 -20.15 2.84 6.68
CA VAL A 131 -20.92 2.74 7.92
C VAL A 131 -21.67 4.04 8.21
N CYS A 132 -21.02 5.21 8.11
CA CYS A 132 -21.66 6.50 8.35
C CYS A 132 -22.86 6.73 7.42
N ILE A 133 -22.71 6.49 6.12
CA ILE A 133 -23.79 6.69 5.15
C ILE A 133 -24.95 5.71 5.40
N ASN A 134 -24.66 4.44 5.67
CA ASN A 134 -25.71 3.44 5.91
C ASN A 134 -26.49 3.73 7.19
N VAL A 135 -25.82 4.14 8.27
CA VAL A 135 -26.50 4.59 9.50
C VAL A 135 -27.37 5.81 9.21
N LEU A 136 -26.88 6.78 8.43
CA LEU A 136 -27.67 7.94 8.03
C LEU A 136 -28.93 7.55 7.24
N LEU A 137 -28.78 6.69 6.22
CA LEU A 137 -29.92 6.25 5.40
C LEU A 137 -30.93 5.45 6.23
N LEU A 138 -30.46 4.62 7.15
CA LEU A 138 -31.32 3.88 8.07
C LEU A 138 -32.11 4.83 8.99
N LEU A 139 -31.46 5.86 9.54
CA LEU A 139 -32.12 6.86 10.37
C LEU A 139 -33.14 7.68 9.58
N ILE A 140 -32.81 8.12 8.36
CA ILE A 140 -33.74 8.81 7.46
C ILE A 140 -34.96 7.91 7.21
N TRP A 141 -34.73 6.64 6.88
CA TRP A 141 -35.82 5.68 6.66
C TRP A 141 -36.69 5.49 7.91
N LEU A 142 -36.10 5.30 9.10
CA LEU A 142 -36.86 5.16 10.34
C LEU A 142 -37.74 6.40 10.66
N VAL A 143 -37.29 7.60 10.32
CA VAL A 143 -38.02 8.85 10.58
C VAL A 143 -39.05 9.15 9.49
N VAL A 144 -38.68 9.02 8.22
CA VAL A 144 -39.53 9.39 7.06
C VAL A 144 -40.55 8.31 6.76
N THR A 145 -40.15 7.05 6.86
CA THR A 145 -40.82 5.92 6.22
C THR A 145 -41.93 5.32 7.09
N ARG A 146 -42.44 6.07 8.08
CA ARG A 146 -43.63 5.69 8.87
C ARG A 146 -44.88 5.39 8.01
N ALA A 147 -44.86 5.69 6.70
CA ALA A 147 -45.99 5.50 5.78
C ALA A 147 -45.69 4.68 4.50
N THR A 148 -44.45 4.31 4.19
CA THR A 148 -44.14 3.52 2.97
C THR A 148 -43.35 2.26 3.31
N PHE A 149 -43.65 1.13 2.67
CA PHE A 149 -43.04 -0.17 3.06
C PHE A 149 -41.70 -0.46 2.36
N PHE A 150 -41.16 0.50 1.57
CA PHE A 150 -40.03 0.22 0.68
C PHE A 150 -38.68 0.26 1.42
N PRO A 151 -37.92 -0.85 1.48
CA PRO A 151 -36.70 -1.00 2.27
C PRO A 151 -35.45 -0.49 1.54
N PHE A 152 -35.48 0.74 1.01
CA PHE A 152 -34.38 1.28 0.19
C PHE A 152 -32.99 1.29 0.84
N PRO A 153 -32.81 1.51 2.17
CA PRO A 153 -31.47 1.54 2.76
C PRO A 153 -30.75 0.21 2.60
N PHE A 154 -31.47 -0.91 2.67
CA PHE A 154 -30.89 -2.24 2.56
C PHE A 154 -30.41 -2.53 1.13
N ILE A 155 -31.11 -2.01 0.11
CA ILE A 155 -30.70 -2.12 -1.29
C ILE A 155 -29.42 -1.34 -1.52
N VAL A 156 -29.36 -0.09 -1.05
CA VAL A 156 -28.16 0.76 -1.16
C VAL A 156 -26.99 0.13 -0.38
N ALA A 157 -27.24 -0.34 0.84
CA ALA A 157 -26.26 -1.04 1.67
C ALA A 157 -25.70 -2.27 0.96
N GLY A 158 -26.57 -3.10 0.38
CA GLY A 158 -26.18 -4.31 -0.34
C GLY A 158 -25.31 -4.00 -1.56
N LEU A 159 -25.78 -3.09 -2.43
CA LEU A 159 -25.06 -2.75 -3.67
C LEU A 159 -23.69 -2.11 -3.39
N TRP A 160 -23.60 -1.17 -2.45
CA TRP A 160 -22.32 -0.59 -2.04
C TRP A 160 -21.45 -1.57 -1.26
N GLY A 161 -22.07 -2.44 -0.46
CA GLY A 161 -21.39 -3.46 0.33
C GLY A 161 -20.64 -4.47 -0.54
N ILE A 162 -21.18 -4.80 -1.73
CA ILE A 162 -20.49 -5.62 -2.73
C ILE A 162 -19.20 -4.94 -3.19
N GLY A 163 -19.23 -3.63 -3.47
CA GLY A 163 -18.03 -2.87 -3.87
C GLY A 163 -16.94 -2.87 -2.78
N LEU A 164 -17.34 -2.65 -1.53
CA LEU A 164 -16.42 -2.71 -0.38
C LEU A 164 -15.85 -4.14 -0.21
N GLY A 165 -16.70 -5.15 -0.34
CA GLY A 165 -16.33 -6.56 -0.28
C GLY A 165 -15.33 -6.95 -1.37
N ALA A 166 -15.58 -6.54 -2.61
CA ALA A 166 -14.68 -6.76 -3.73
C ALA A 166 -13.30 -6.11 -3.50
N HIS A 167 -13.28 -4.88 -2.99
CA HIS A 167 -12.01 -4.20 -2.66
C HIS A 167 -11.26 -4.88 -1.51
N ALA A 168 -11.98 -5.33 -0.47
CA ALA A 168 -11.40 -6.09 0.63
C ALA A 168 -10.81 -7.43 0.16
N LEU A 169 -11.54 -8.14 -0.70
CA LEU A 169 -11.09 -9.39 -1.32
C LEU A 169 -9.84 -9.16 -2.18
N ASN A 170 -9.84 -8.14 -3.03
CA ASN A 170 -8.67 -7.80 -3.85
C ASN A 170 -7.43 -7.54 -2.98
N ASN A 171 -7.58 -6.72 -1.93
CA ASN A 171 -6.49 -6.46 -0.97
C ASN A 171 -6.00 -7.71 -0.25
N TRP A 172 -6.90 -8.64 0.07
CA TRP A 172 -6.54 -9.90 0.73
C TRP A 172 -5.77 -10.84 -0.21
N PHE A 173 -6.21 -10.96 -1.46
CA PHE A 173 -5.55 -11.78 -2.47
C PHE A 173 -4.19 -11.20 -2.90
N ASP A 174 -4.06 -9.87 -3.00
CA ASP A 174 -2.81 -9.22 -3.38
C ASP A 174 -1.72 -9.27 -2.28
N SER A 175 -2.10 -9.17 -1.01
CA SER A 175 -1.13 -9.00 0.10
C SER A 175 -0.46 -10.28 0.60
N SER A 176 -0.91 -11.46 0.18
CA SER A 176 -0.54 -12.71 0.88
C SER A 176 0.23 -13.74 0.05
N ARG A 177 0.03 -13.79 -1.27
CA ARG A 177 0.60 -14.86 -2.11
C ARG A 177 1.05 -14.42 -3.50
N SER A 178 0.41 -13.43 -4.11
CA SER A 178 0.69 -13.07 -5.51
C SER A 178 2.02 -12.35 -5.69
N LEU A 179 2.39 -11.42 -4.80
CA LEU A 179 3.63 -10.63 -4.97
C LEU A 179 4.89 -11.47 -4.77
N MET A 180 4.98 -12.26 -3.69
CA MET A 180 6.15 -13.12 -3.49
C MET A 180 6.22 -14.25 -4.52
N ALA A 181 5.09 -14.86 -4.89
CA ALA A 181 5.10 -15.89 -5.94
C ALA A 181 5.48 -15.30 -7.31
N ARG A 182 5.06 -14.06 -7.60
CA ARG A 182 5.43 -13.35 -8.84
C ARG A 182 6.89 -12.91 -8.83
N GLU A 183 7.40 -12.34 -7.74
CA GLU A 183 8.82 -11.99 -7.64
C GLU A 183 9.71 -13.23 -7.70
N GLN A 184 9.33 -14.32 -7.04
CA GLN A 184 10.06 -15.58 -7.09
C GLN A 184 10.00 -16.20 -8.50
N ALA A 185 8.86 -16.12 -9.20
CA ALA A 185 8.76 -16.56 -10.59
C ALA A 185 9.63 -15.71 -11.53
N VAL A 186 9.68 -14.38 -11.32
CA VAL A 186 10.53 -13.47 -12.09
C VAL A 186 12.01 -13.73 -11.82
N GLN A 187 12.42 -13.90 -10.57
CA GLN A 187 13.80 -14.24 -10.22
C GLN A 187 14.21 -15.58 -10.80
N ASN A 188 13.36 -16.61 -10.69
CA ASN A 188 13.61 -17.91 -11.32
C ASN A 188 13.75 -17.80 -12.85
N ALA A 189 12.96 -16.94 -13.50
CA ALA A 189 13.08 -16.69 -14.94
C ALA A 189 14.40 -15.97 -15.29
N ILE A 190 14.82 -14.97 -14.50
CA ILE A 190 16.10 -14.26 -14.68
C ILE A 190 17.29 -15.22 -14.47
N SER A 191 17.26 -16.05 -13.43
CA SER A 191 18.29 -17.06 -13.17
C SER A 191 18.43 -18.01 -14.35
N ARG A 192 17.31 -18.50 -14.92
CA ARG A 192 17.32 -19.34 -16.12
C ARG A 192 17.89 -18.61 -17.34
N TYR A 193 17.54 -17.34 -17.54
CA TYR A 193 18.09 -16.53 -18.62
C TYR A 193 19.61 -16.36 -18.47
N ASN A 194 20.10 -16.03 -17.28
CA ASN A 194 21.52 -15.87 -17.00
C ASN A 194 22.30 -17.20 -17.14
N GLU A 195 21.75 -18.33 -16.68
CA GLU A 195 22.36 -19.65 -16.88
C GLU A 195 22.48 -20.00 -18.37
N ASN A 196 21.43 -19.76 -19.15
CA ASN A 196 21.43 -20.00 -20.59
C ASN A 196 22.40 -19.06 -21.33
N GLU A 197 22.48 -17.79 -20.94
CA GLU A 197 23.41 -16.82 -21.54
C GLU A 197 24.88 -17.15 -21.24
N VAL A 198 25.18 -17.68 -20.05
CA VAL A 198 26.53 -18.17 -19.72
C VAL A 198 26.86 -19.47 -20.48
N SER A 199 25.88 -20.35 -20.70
CA SER A 199 26.02 -21.57 -21.49
C SER A 199 26.25 -21.29 -22.99
N ASP A 200 25.54 -20.31 -23.55
CA ASP A 200 25.60 -19.98 -24.98
C ASP A 200 26.73 -19.02 -25.36
N LYS A 201 27.53 -18.54 -24.39
CA LYS A 201 28.80 -17.90 -24.74
C LYS A 201 29.64 -18.94 -25.48
N PRO A 202 29.90 -18.76 -26.80
CA PRO A 202 30.70 -19.71 -27.55
C PRO A 202 32.01 -19.83 -26.79
N LYS A 203 32.41 -21.07 -26.43
CA LYS A 203 33.70 -21.34 -25.78
C LYS A 203 34.74 -20.55 -26.54
N ARG A 204 35.13 -19.39 -26.00
CA ARG A 204 36.20 -18.58 -26.56
C ARG A 204 37.37 -19.55 -26.51
N LYS A 205 37.82 -20.04 -27.68
CA LYS A 205 39.05 -20.82 -27.78
C LYS A 205 40.06 -20.06 -26.92
N ARG A 206 40.47 -20.70 -25.84
CA ARG A 206 41.34 -20.09 -24.84
C ARG A 206 42.66 -19.90 -25.57
N LEU A 207 42.87 -18.73 -26.15
CA LEU A 207 44.16 -18.33 -26.72
C LEU A 207 45.14 -18.41 -25.54
N GLN A 208 45.89 -19.51 -25.49
CA GLN A 208 46.98 -19.67 -24.55
C GLN A 208 48.09 -18.77 -25.08
N HIS A 209 48.21 -17.58 -24.50
CA HIS A 209 49.40 -16.77 -24.70
C HIS A 209 50.50 -17.37 -23.83
N MET A 210 51.45 -18.06 -24.45
CA MET A 210 52.69 -18.45 -23.80
C MET A 210 53.64 -17.27 -23.86
N LEU A 211 54.22 -16.90 -22.72
CA LEU A 211 55.36 -15.99 -22.68
C LEU A 211 56.59 -16.75 -23.16
N THR A 212 57.27 -16.23 -24.17
CA THR A 212 58.63 -16.66 -24.51
C THR A 212 59.63 -16.06 -23.53
N ASP A 213 60.83 -16.65 -23.45
CA ASP A 213 61.89 -16.27 -22.51
C ASP A 213 62.41 -14.82 -22.69
N ASP A 214 62.03 -14.15 -23.77
CA ASP A 214 62.30 -12.74 -24.10
C ASP A 214 61.17 -11.77 -23.71
N GLY A 215 60.04 -12.27 -23.21
CA GLY A 215 58.92 -11.47 -22.75
C GLY A 215 57.93 -11.03 -23.83
N GLU A 216 58.03 -11.54 -25.06
CA GLU A 216 57.03 -11.30 -26.10
C GLU A 216 55.84 -12.29 -26.01
N LEU A 217 54.66 -11.83 -26.40
CA LEU A 217 53.42 -12.62 -26.39
C LEU A 217 53.23 -13.28 -27.76
N LEU A 218 53.45 -14.61 -27.84
CA LEU A 218 53.09 -15.37 -29.03
C LEU A 218 51.62 -15.85 -28.94
N GLU A 219 50.84 -15.55 -29.97
CA GLU A 219 49.53 -16.18 -30.18
C GLU A 219 49.73 -17.58 -30.75
N VAL A 220 49.55 -18.60 -29.90
CA VAL A 220 49.50 -19.99 -30.35
C VAL A 220 48.07 -20.28 -30.84
N ILE A 221 47.89 -20.29 -32.15
CA ILE A 221 46.66 -20.77 -32.79
C ILE A 221 46.78 -22.30 -32.85
N GLU A 222 46.08 -22.98 -31.95
CA GLU A 222 45.94 -24.44 -31.98
C GLU A 222 45.01 -24.80 -33.15
N ASP A 223 45.60 -25.07 -34.31
CA ASP A 223 44.93 -25.65 -35.47
C ASP A 223 44.58 -27.10 -35.15
N THR A 224 43.41 -27.30 -34.56
CA THR A 224 42.85 -28.64 -34.33
C THR A 224 42.51 -29.25 -35.70
N GLU A 225 43.41 -30.09 -36.17
CA GLU A 225 43.36 -30.84 -37.43
C GLU A 225 42.01 -31.54 -37.62
N ARG A 226 41.38 -31.27 -38.77
CA ARG A 226 40.36 -32.13 -39.35
C ARG A 226 41.04 -33.32 -40.03
N GLU A 227 41.50 -34.29 -39.25
CA GLU A 227 41.74 -35.64 -39.77
C GLU A 227 40.44 -36.44 -39.70
N GLY A 228 39.91 -36.79 -40.87
CA GLY A 228 38.87 -37.81 -40.95
C GLY A 228 37.84 -37.57 -42.04
N GLN A 229 38.23 -37.71 -43.31
CA GLN A 229 37.39 -38.33 -44.34
C GLN A 229 38.17 -38.56 -45.64
N HIS A 230 38.97 -39.61 -45.66
CA HIS A 230 39.19 -40.38 -46.88
C HIS A 230 39.27 -41.86 -46.52
N GLY A 231 38.19 -42.58 -46.82
CA GLY A 231 38.08 -44.03 -46.71
C GLY A 231 37.05 -44.52 -47.71
N TYR A 232 37.55 -44.79 -48.92
CA TYR A 232 37.08 -45.66 -50.01
C TYR A 232 35.59 -45.76 -50.36
#